data_AF-A0A947PWC0-F1
#
_entry.id   AF-A0A947PWC0-F1
#
_cell.length_a   1.000
_cell.length_b   1.000
_cell.length_c   1.000
_cell.angle_alpha   90.00
_cell.angle_beta   90.00
_cell.angle_gamma   90.00
#
_symmetry.space_group_name_H-M   'P 1'
#
loop_
_entity.id
_entity.type
_entity.pdbx_description
1 polymer ?
#
loop_
_entity_poly.entity_id
_entity_poly.type
_entity_poly.pdbx_seq_one_letter_code
_entity_poly.pdbx_strand_id
1 'polypeptide(L)' 'MQNYSDHKNLPAAARHGIMAIGNFDGVHRGHQAILQQCREHAARWRVPLTVV' A
#
# COMPACT_ATOMS: atom_id res chain seq x y z
N MET A 1 -7.07 -1.81 -8.87
CA MET A 1 -6.35 -2.46 -7.76
C MET A 1 -5.76 -3.74 -8.31
N GLN A 2 -4.49 -4.04 -8.03
CA GLN A 2 -3.81 -5.25 -8.50
C GLN A 2 -3.37 -6.04 -7.27
N ASN A 3 -3.60 -7.35 -7.26
CA ASN A 3 -3.28 -8.23 -6.14
C ASN A 3 -2.14 -9.17 -6.54
N TYR A 4 -1.20 -9.38 -5.61
CA TYR A 4 -0.04 -10.23 -5.79
C TYR A 4 0.06 -11.18 -4.61
N SER A 5 0.19 -12.48 -4.87
CA SER A 5 0.30 -13.51 -3.82
C SER A 5 1.74 -13.72 -3.34
N ASP A 6 2.72 -13.14 -4.03
CA ASP A 6 4.13 -13.19 -3.69
C ASP A 6 4.86 -11.92 -4.18
N HIS A 7 6.07 -11.70 -3.70
CA HIS A 7 6.91 -10.56 -4.11
C HIS A 7 7.65 -10.79 -5.43
N LYS A 8 7.71 -12.02 -5.93
CA LYS A 8 8.47 -12.39 -7.14
C LYS A 8 7.78 -11.89 -8.42
N ASN A 9 6.46 -11.78 -8.37
CA ASN A 9 5.61 -11.32 -9.47
C ASN A 9 5.29 -9.81 -9.41
N LEU A 10 5.91 -9.05 -8.51
CA LEU A 10 5.68 -7.61 -8.44
C LEU A 10 6.28 -6.89 -9.66
N PRO A 11 5.53 -5.98 -10.31
CA PRO A 11 6.03 -5.23 -11.45
C PRO A 11 7.14 -4.27 -11.00
N ALA A 12 8.05 -3.93 -11.93
CA ALA A 12 9.10 -2.94 -11.66
C ALA A 12 8.52 -1.58 -11.19
N ALA A 13 7.30 -1.25 -11.63
CA ALA A 13 6.57 -0.06 -11.21
C ALA A 13 6.20 -0.05 -9.72
N ALA A 14 6.26 -1.17 -8.99
CA ALA A 14 6.02 -1.21 -7.55
C ALA A 14 7.24 -0.80 -6.70
N ARG A 15 8.42 -0.61 -7.33
CA ARG A 15 9.64 -0.17 -6.63
C ARG A 15 9.52 1.29 -6.20
N HIS A 16 10.22 1.63 -5.11
CA HIS A 16 10.28 2.98 -4.54
C HIS A 16 8.90 3.55 -4.12
N GLY A 17 7.96 2.66 -3.76
CA GLY A 17 6.62 3.01 -3.29
C GLY A 17 6.51 3.22 -1.78
N ILE A 18 5.32 3.65 -1.36
CA ILE A 18 4.87 3.61 0.03
C ILE A 18 4.15 2.29 0.26
N MET A 19 4.42 1.65 1.41
CA MET A 19 3.83 0.36 1.77
C MET A 19 3.15 0.44 3.14
N ALA A 20 1.92 -0.05 3.21
CA ALA A 20 1.23 -0.32 4.46
C ALA A 20 1.29 -1.84 4.72
N ILE A 21 1.83 -2.27 5.87
CA ILE A 21 2.01 -3.69 6.19
C ILE A 21 1.13 -4.05 7.38
N GLY A 22 0.31 -5.09 7.24
CA GLY A 22 -0.56 -5.57 8.33
C GLY A 22 -1.64 -6.53 7.84
N ASN A 23 -2.33 -7.19 8.77
CA ASN A 23 -3.38 -8.15 8.41
C ASN A 23 -4.58 -7.51 7.69
N PHE A 24 -4.84 -6.21 7.95
CA PHE A 24 -5.92 -5.40 7.37
C PHE A 24 -7.34 -6.02 7.38
N ASP A 25 -7.56 -7.12 8.08
CA ASP A 25 -8.86 -7.77 8.18
C ASP A 25 -9.90 -6.84 8.80
N GLY A 26 -11.08 -6.80 8.19
CA GLY A 26 -12.18 -5.90 8.55
C GLY A 26 -12.01 -4.41 8.28
N VAL A 27 -10.82 -3.92 7.86
CA VAL A 27 -10.52 -2.51 7.49
C VAL A 27 -11.29 -1.46 8.32
N HIS A 28 -11.24 -1.59 9.65
CA HIS A 28 -11.93 -0.68 10.57
C HIS A 28 -11.27 0.71 10.58
N ARG A 29 -11.82 1.64 11.39
CA ARG A 29 -11.37 3.05 11.44
C ARG A 29 -9.87 3.24 11.69
N GLY A 30 -9.22 2.31 12.41
CA GLY A 30 -7.77 2.34 12.64
C GLY A 30 -6.99 2.04 11.35
N HIS A 31 -7.34 0.97 10.66
CA HIS A 31 -6.78 0.65 9.34
C HIS A 31 -7.04 1.77 8.32
N GLN A 32 -8.25 2.35 8.31
CA GLN A 32 -8.57 3.46 7.42
C GLN A 32 -7.65 4.67 7.66
N ALA A 33 -7.37 5.01 8.92
CA ALA A 33 -6.46 6.10 9.26
C ALA A 33 -5.02 5.84 8.76
N ILE A 34 -4.52 4.60 8.91
CA ILE A 34 -3.21 4.21 8.38
C ILE A 34 -3.18 4.32 6.85
N LEU A 35 -4.17 3.75 6.17
CA LEU A 35 -4.26 3.79 4.70
C LEU A 35 -4.37 5.23 4.18
N GLN A 36 -5.07 6.11 4.90
CA GLN A 36 -5.16 7.52 4.54
C GLN A 36 -3.79 8.22 4.62
N GLN A 37 -3.04 8.03 5.70
CA GLN A 37 -1.67 8.58 5.80
C GLN A 37 -0.77 8.05 4.68
N CYS A 38 -0.83 6.74 4.39
CA CYS A 38 -0.05 6.15 3.31
C CYS A 38 -0.42 6.75 1.93
N ARG A 39 -1.71 7.01 1.68
CA ARG A 39 -2.19 7.67 0.45
C ARG A 39 -1.66 9.10 0.34
N GLU A 40 -1.68 9.86 1.43
CA GLU A 40 -1.16 11.23 1.47
C GLU A 40 0.35 11.26 1.17
N HIS A 41 1.13 10.35 1.76
CA HIS A 41 2.55 10.21 1.48
C HIS A 41 2.82 9.78 0.02
N ALA A 42 2.09 8.79 -0.49
CA ALA A 42 2.23 8.33 -1.87
C ALA A 42 1.93 9.45 -2.87
N ALA A 43 0.88 10.24 -2.61
CA ALA A 43 0.52 11.40 -3.42
C ALA A 43 1.59 12.51 -3.36
N ARG A 44 2.12 12.83 -2.17
CA ARG A 44 3.17 13.83 -1.98
C ARG A 44 4.43 13.51 -2.79
N TRP A 45 4.83 12.24 -2.81
CA TRP A 45 6.05 11.80 -3.49
C TRP A 45 5.81 11.32 -4.93
N ARG A 46 4.55 11.23 -5.37
CA ARG A 46 4.14 10.69 -6.69
C ARG A 46 4.66 9.27 -6.93
N VAL A 47 4.53 8.42 -5.91
CA VAL A 47 4.98 7.02 -5.94
C VAL A 47 3.78 6.08 -5.71
N PRO A 48 3.85 4.80 -6.10
CA PRO A 48 2.77 3.85 -5.85
C PRO A 48 2.53 3.60 -4.36
N LEU A 49 1.29 3.24 -4.02
CA LEU A 49 0.92 2.71 -2.71
C LEU A 49 0.62 1.21 -2.82
N THR A 50 1.18 0.41 -1.92
CA THR A 50 0.90 -1.02 -1.80
C THR A 50 0.47 -1.36 -0.38
N VAL A 51 -0.40 -2.36 -0.24
CA VAL A 51 -0.83 -2.93 1.04
C VAL A 51 -0.40 -4.40 1.05
N VAL A 52 0.22 -4.85 2.14
CA VAL A 52 0.77 -6.21 2.30
C VAL A 52 0.29 -6.82 3.60
#